data_AF-A0A7Y5QMT9-F1
#
_entry.id   AF-A0A7Y5QMT9-F1
#
_cell.length_a   1.000
_cell.length_b   1.000
_cell.length_c   1.000
_cell.angle_alpha   90.00
_cell.angle_beta   90.00
_cell.angle_gamma   90.00
#
_symmetry.space_group_name_H-M   'P 1'
#
loop_
_entity.id
_entity.type
_entity.pdbx_description
1 polymer ?
#
loop_
_entity_poly.entity_id
_entity_poly.type
_entity_poly.pdbx_seq_one_letter_code
_entity_poly.pdbx_strand_id
1 'polypeptide(L)' 'MSTSRRSFVGQLSAFALALAGVPRLPEWRRPRFAANPFSLGVGSGDPLADGIVLWTL' A
#
# COMPACT_ATOMS: atom_id res chain seq x y z
N MET A 1 -27.59 27.52 14.76
CA MET A 1 -26.44 27.95 13.93
C MET A 1 -26.97 28.24 12.53
N SER A 2 -26.90 29.49 12.06
CA SER A 2 -27.31 29.82 10.68
C SER A 2 -26.15 29.49 9.74
N THR A 3 -26.35 28.54 8.83
CA THR A 3 -25.36 28.16 7.84
C THR A 3 -25.41 29.13 6.66
N SER A 4 -24.42 30.00 6.54
CA SER A 4 -24.23 30.86 5.36
C SER A 4 -23.44 30.12 4.28
N ARG A 5 -23.68 30.42 3.00
CA ARG A 5 -22.91 29.88 1.87
C ARG A 5 -21.39 30.09 2.07
N ARG A 6 -20.99 31.24 2.60
CA ARG A 6 -19.59 31.56 2.87
C ARG A 6 -18.99 30.70 3.99
N SER A 7 -19.73 30.51 5.09
CA SER A 7 -19.26 29.66 6.19
C SER A 7 -19.19 28.19 5.77
N PHE A 8 -20.12 27.75 4.93
CA PHE A 8 -20.11 26.39 4.37
C PHE A 8 -18.87 26.14 3.50
N VAL A 9 -18.57 27.05 2.56
CA VAL A 9 -17.36 26.93 1.72
C VAL A 9 -16.09 26.94 2.58
N GLY A 10 -16.00 27.84 3.57
CA GLY A 10 -14.84 27.90 4.46
C GLY A 10 -14.62 26.61 5.25
N GLN A 11 -15.68 26.00 5.76
CA GLN A 11 -15.61 24.72 6.47
C GLN A 11 -15.20 23.56 5.56
N LEU A 12 -15.75 23.50 4.34
CA LEU A 12 -15.39 22.48 3.35
C LEU A 12 -13.91 22.60 2.94
N SER A 13 -13.43 23.82 2.73
CA SER A 13 -12.02 24.08 2.40
C SER A 13 -11.08 23.67 3.54
N ALA A 14 -11.42 24.02 4.79
CA ALA A 14 -10.64 23.62 5.95
C ALA A 14 -10.59 22.09 6.11
N PHE A 15 -11.72 21.42 5.87
CA PHE A 15 -11.80 19.96 5.90
C PHE A 15 -10.96 19.29 4.80
N ALA A 16 -11.03 19.82 3.57
CA ALA A 16 -10.23 19.30 2.46
C ALA A 16 -8.72 19.44 2.71
N LEU A 17 -8.28 20.56 3.28
CA LEU A 17 -6.88 20.78 3.67
C LEU A 17 -6.45 19.81 4.78
N ALA A 18 -7.31 19.58 5.77
CA ALA A 18 -7.05 18.61 6.82
C ALA A 18 -6.85 17.18 6.26
N LEU A 19 -7.66 16.79 5.27
CA LEU A 19 -7.52 15.49 4.60
C LEU A 19 -6.29 15.40 3.68
N ALA A 20 -5.90 16.50 3.03
CA ALA A 20 -4.74 16.53 2.13
C ALA A 20 -3.42 16.25 2.86
N GLY A 21 -3.33 16.58 4.15
CA GLY A 21 -2.17 16.30 5.01
C GLY A 21 -2.14 14.89 5.61
N VAL A 22 -3.18 14.07 5.41
CA VAL A 22 -3.22 12.71 5.95
C VAL A 22 -2.25 11.83 5.13
N PRO A 23 -1.21 11.25 5.74
CA PRO A 23 -0.32 10.34 5.03
C PRO A 23 -1.12 9.16 4.51
N ARG A 24 -0.93 8.83 3.23
CA ARG A 24 -1.57 7.65 2.65
C ARG A 24 -1.02 6.42 3.37
N LEU A 25 -1.92 5.53 3.79
CA LEU A 25 -1.50 4.23 4.29
C LEU A 25 -0.67 3.53 3.21
N PRO A 26 0.36 2.77 3.59
CA PRO A 26 1.11 1.95 2.64
C PRO A 26 0.13 1.08 1.86
N GLU A 27 -0.02 1.37 0.57
CA GLU A 27 -0.88 0.57 -0.28
C GLU A 27 -0.16 -0.76 -0.52
N TRP A 28 -0.87 -1.85 -0.27
CA TRP A 28 -0.39 -3.18 -0.59
C TRP A 28 -0.28 -3.29 -2.10
N ARG A 29 0.92 -3.10 -2.64
CA ARG A 29 1.15 -3.16 -4.08
C ARG A 29 0.81 -4.56 -4.57
N ARG A 30 -0.02 -4.63 -5.61
CA ARG A 30 -0.32 -5.87 -6.34
C ARG A 30 0.50 -5.88 -7.63
N PRO A 31 1.73 -6.41 -7.62
CA PRO A 31 2.54 -6.44 -8.82
C PRO A 31 1.83 -7.26 -9.90
N ARG A 32 1.84 -6.76 -11.13
CA ARG A 32 1.31 -7.43 -12.31
C ARG A 32 2.49 -7.84 -13.19
N PHE A 33 2.57 -9.13 -13.49
CA PHE A 33 3.62 -9.69 -14.34
C PHE A 33 3.04 -10.01 -15.71
N ALA A 34 3.79 -9.70 -16.78
CA ALA A 34 3.38 -10.02 -18.14
C ALA A 34 3.47 -11.54 -18.44
N ALA A 35 4.26 -12.26 -17.65
CA ALA A 35 4.46 -13.69 -17.73
C ALA A 35 4.56 -14.29 -16.31
N ASN A 36 4.64 -15.61 -16.20
CA ASN A 36 4.85 -16.28 -14.91
C ASN A 36 6.19 -15.82 -14.28
N PRO A 37 6.19 -15.16 -13.10
CA PRO A 37 7.41 -14.67 -12.46
C PRO A 37 8.26 -15.77 -11.84
N PHE A 38 7.76 -17.01 -11.74
CA PHE A 38 8.46 -18.17 -11.18
C PHE A 38 8.68 -19.22 -12.25
N SER A 39 9.19 -18.79 -13.41
CA SER A 39 9.35 -19.66 -14.57
C SER A 39 10.35 -20.79 -14.33
N LEU A 40 11.32 -20.59 -13.44
CA LEU A 40 12.30 -21.61 -13.04
C LEU A 40 11.91 -22.35 -11.76
N GLY A 41 10.70 -22.09 -11.24
CA GLY A 41 10.14 -22.75 -10.08
C GLY A 41 10.66 -22.21 -8.75
N VAL A 42 10.61 -23.08 -7.74
CA VAL A 42 10.99 -22.80 -6.35
C VAL A 42 11.89 -23.92 -5.88
N GLY A 43 12.95 -23.56 -5.16
CA GLY A 43 13.91 -24.50 -4.58
C GLY A 43 14.12 -24.27 -3.09
N SER A 44 14.74 -25.26 -2.44
CA SER A 44 15.12 -25.21 -1.03
C SER A 44 16.44 -25.95 -0.77
N GLY A 45 17.22 -25.52 0.22
CA GLY A 45 18.55 -26.08 0.48
C GLY A 45 19.25 -25.48 1.70
N ASP A 46 20.49 -25.88 1.94
CA ASP A 46 21.31 -25.50 3.09
C ASP A 46 20.59 -25.63 4.45
N PRO A 47 20.14 -26.85 4.81
CA PRO A 47 19.39 -27.06 6.04
C PRO A 47 20.28 -26.91 7.29
N LEU A 48 19.70 -26.26 8.30
CA LEU A 48 20.15 -26.23 9.68
C LEU A 48 19.10 -26.93 10.56
N ALA A 49 19.42 -27.14 11.84
CA ALA A 49 18.50 -27.80 12.78
C ALA A 49 17.15 -27.08 12.93
N ASP A 50 17.12 -25.77 12.68
CA ASP A 50 15.98 -24.88 12.86
C ASP A 50 15.59 -24.11 11.59
N GLY A 51 16.21 -24.42 10.43
CA GLY A 51 15.98 -23.62 9.23
C GLY A 51 16.41 -24.29 7.92
N ILE A 52 15.93 -23.70 6.82
CA ILE A 52 16.32 -24.04 5.45
C ILE A 52 16.22 -22.77 4.60
N VAL A 53 17.05 -22.66 3.58
CA VAL A 53 16.97 -21.58 2.59
C VAL A 53 15.88 -21.90 1.58
N LEU A 54 15.08 -20.90 1.21
CA LEU A 54 14.13 -20.95 0.10
C LEU A 54 14.56 -19.95 -0.98
N TRP A 55 14.53 -20.34 -2.26
CA TRP A 55 14.81 -19.43 -3.38
C TRP A 55 13.84 -19.65 -4.54
N THR A 56 13.73 -18.62 -5.38
CA THR A 56 13.02 -18.64 -6.66
C THR A 56 13.78 -17.79 -7.67
N LEU A 57 13.63 -18.10 -8.96
CA LEU A 57 14.42 -17.52 -10.05
C LEU A 57 13.55 -17.28 -11.30
#